data_AF-A0A0D2ETJ4-F1
#
_entry.id   AF-A0A0D2ETJ4-F1
#
_cell.length_a   1.000
_cell.length_b   1.000
_cell.length_c   1.000
_cell.angle_alpha   90.00
_cell.angle_beta   90.00
_cell.angle_gamma   90.00
#
_symmetry.space_group_name_H-M   'P 1'
#
loop_
_entity.id
_entity.type
_entity.pdbx_description
1 polymer ?
#
loop_
_entity_poly.entity_id
_entity_poly.type
_entity_poly.pdbx_seq_one_letter_code
_entity_poly.pdbx_strand_id
1 'polypeptide(L)'
;MPAMAELSKTRPASIASYFSNWIIIAFTNWRFHCALTAQNDPLFQELYAWRSSAWPLAPGWLMLISLLLLGCCIAAGINPVSGGGFTAYNFFQYMIGVLIIAGFTIAYKLIFRTPWRDPKLVDCVTGRRILSVEEINQLDEYYKMSKWRRFLAYVQLW
;
A
#
# COMPACT_ATOMS: atom_id res chain seq x y z
N MET A 1 36.09 13.23 7.63
CA MET A 1 35.29 12.06 7.19
C MET A 1 34.61 11.26 8.33
N PRO A 2 34.10 11.85 9.45
CA PRO A 2 33.40 11.09 10.50
C PRO A 2 31.86 11.00 10.32
N ALA A 3 31.24 11.91 9.54
CA ALA A 3 29.79 11.99 9.39
C ALA A 3 29.15 10.76 8.68
N MET A 4 29.90 10.09 7.79
CA MET A 4 29.43 8.87 7.10
C MET A 4 29.35 7.66 8.04
N ALA A 5 30.14 7.63 9.12
CA ALA A 5 30.14 6.53 10.09
C ALA A 5 28.96 6.64 11.07
N GLU A 6 28.54 7.87 11.40
CA GLU A 6 27.41 8.12 12.31
C GLU A 6 26.05 7.78 11.71
N LEU A 7 25.88 7.99 10.40
CA LEU A 7 24.67 7.59 9.65
C LEU A 7 24.44 6.06 9.62
N SER A 8 25.47 5.25 9.92
CA SER A 8 25.32 3.80 10.01
C SER A 8 24.68 3.32 11.32
N LYS A 9 24.75 4.15 12.39
CA LYS A 9 24.30 3.86 13.76
C LYS A 9 22.82 4.15 14.00
N THR A 10 22.22 5.02 13.21
CA THR A 10 20.80 5.37 13.29
C THR A 10 20.06 4.82 12.08
N ARG A 11 19.99 3.50 11.92
CA ARG A 11 19.16 2.88 10.89
C ARG A 11 17.79 2.48 11.48
N PRO A 12 16.76 3.34 11.35
CA PRO A 12 15.40 2.97 11.75
C PRO A 12 14.93 1.81 10.88
N ALA A 13 14.13 0.92 11.48
CA ALA A 13 13.33 -0.18 10.92
C ALA A 13 13.63 -0.70 9.49
N SER A 14 13.73 -2.04 9.36
CA SER A 14 13.83 -2.81 8.11
C SER A 14 13.01 -2.19 6.94
N ILE A 15 13.71 -1.56 5.99
CA ILE A 15 13.13 -0.98 4.75
C ILE A 15 12.37 -2.06 3.95
N ALA A 16 12.76 -3.34 4.09
CA ALA A 16 12.06 -4.45 3.46
C ALA A 16 10.59 -4.59 3.94
N SER A 17 10.28 -4.23 5.19
CA SER A 17 8.90 -4.21 5.70
C SER A 17 8.04 -3.14 5.04
N TYR A 18 8.65 -1.98 4.74
CA TYR A 18 7.98 -0.90 4.01
C TYR A 18 7.57 -1.37 2.61
N PHE A 19 8.47 -2.00 1.85
CA PHE A 19 8.14 -2.56 0.53
C PHE A 19 7.12 -3.70 0.60
N SER A 20 7.17 -4.51 1.66
CA SER A 20 6.15 -5.55 1.90
C SER A 20 4.76 -4.96 2.10
N ASN A 21 4.64 -3.83 2.81
CA ASN A 21 3.36 -3.14 2.97
C ASN A 21 2.84 -2.58 1.64
N TRP A 22 3.71 -2.01 0.80
CA TRP A 22 3.31 -1.54 -0.53
C TRP A 22 2.87 -2.67 -1.46
N ILE A 23 3.51 -3.84 -1.37
CA ILE A 23 3.06 -5.07 -2.04
C ILE A 23 1.65 -5.43 -1.57
N ILE A 24 1.41 -5.44 -0.26
CA ILE A 24 0.08 -5.75 0.30
C ILE A 24 -0.96 -4.76 -0.22
N ILE A 25 -0.68 -3.46 -0.20
CA ILE A 25 -1.60 -2.41 -0.70
C ILE A 25 -1.89 -2.60 -2.20
N ALA A 26 -0.86 -2.84 -3.01
CA ALA A 26 -1.05 -3.06 -4.44
C ALA A 26 -1.88 -4.32 -4.71
N PHE A 27 -1.65 -5.41 -3.97
CA PHE A 27 -2.40 -6.64 -4.08
C PHE A 27 -3.86 -6.48 -3.64
N THR A 28 -4.11 -5.85 -2.49
CA THR A 28 -5.48 -5.65 -1.99
C THR A 28 -6.27 -4.73 -2.91
N ASN A 29 -5.65 -3.68 -3.46
CA ASN A 29 -6.26 -2.83 -4.46
C ASN A 29 -6.68 -3.64 -5.72
N TRP A 30 -5.80 -4.51 -6.23
CA TRP A 30 -6.14 -5.37 -7.36
C TRP A 30 -7.33 -6.28 -7.04
N ARG A 31 -7.31 -6.94 -5.87
CA ARG A 31 -8.39 -7.83 -5.42
C ARG A 31 -9.70 -7.10 -5.21
N PHE A 32 -9.67 -5.86 -4.74
CA PHE A 32 -10.83 -5.00 -4.58
C PHE A 32 -11.49 -4.70 -5.93
N HIS A 33 -10.71 -4.32 -6.95
CA HIS A 33 -11.23 -4.15 -8.30
C HIS A 33 -11.80 -5.44 -8.89
N CYS A 34 -11.15 -6.59 -8.66
CA CYS A 34 -11.72 -7.88 -9.05
C CYS A 34 -13.06 -8.17 -8.36
N ALA A 35 -13.22 -7.80 -7.10
CA ALA A 35 -14.47 -7.98 -6.36
C ALA A 35 -15.59 -7.11 -6.94
N LEU A 36 -15.34 -5.83 -7.18
CA LEU A 36 -16.32 -4.92 -7.77
C LEU A 36 -16.75 -5.39 -9.17
N THR A 37 -15.81 -5.80 -10.02
CA THR A 37 -16.12 -6.35 -11.35
C THR A 37 -16.92 -7.65 -11.25
N ALA A 38 -16.56 -8.54 -10.31
CA ALA A 38 -17.25 -9.82 -10.12
C ALA A 38 -18.69 -9.65 -9.61
N GLN A 39 -18.98 -8.56 -8.91
CA GLN A 39 -20.29 -8.23 -8.34
C GLN A 39 -21.10 -7.26 -9.22
N ASN A 40 -20.56 -6.82 -10.37
CA ASN A 40 -21.13 -5.76 -11.20
C ASN A 40 -21.47 -4.48 -10.41
N ASP A 41 -20.59 -4.13 -9.48
CA ASP A 41 -20.83 -3.05 -8.52
C ASP A 41 -20.64 -1.66 -9.17
N PRO A 42 -21.59 -0.72 -9.01
CA PRO A 42 -21.53 0.60 -9.64
C PRO A 42 -20.64 1.61 -8.91
N LEU A 43 -19.87 1.24 -7.87
CA LEU A 43 -19.10 2.17 -7.03
C LEU A 43 -18.34 3.25 -7.81
N PHE A 44 -17.65 2.89 -8.89
CA PHE A 44 -16.86 3.84 -9.68
C PHE A 44 -17.69 4.71 -10.64
N GLN A 45 -19.00 4.51 -10.69
CA GLN A 45 -19.97 5.29 -11.46
C GLN A 45 -20.78 6.24 -10.55
N GLU A 46 -20.66 6.09 -9.22
CA GLU A 46 -21.34 6.98 -8.27
C GLU A 46 -20.83 8.42 -8.37
N LEU A 47 -21.69 9.39 -8.06
CA LEU A 47 -21.36 10.81 -8.12
C LEU A 47 -20.20 11.12 -7.17
N TYR A 48 -19.18 11.83 -7.67
CA TYR A 48 -17.95 12.14 -6.94
C TYR A 48 -17.09 10.92 -6.51
N ALA A 49 -17.38 9.72 -7.00
CA ALA A 49 -16.54 8.56 -6.73
C ALA A 49 -15.13 8.76 -7.30
N TRP A 50 -14.11 8.59 -6.46
CA TRP A 50 -12.74 8.64 -6.91
C TRP A 50 -12.35 7.31 -7.58
N ARG A 51 -11.86 7.40 -8.81
CA ARG A 51 -11.28 6.28 -9.53
C ARG A 51 -9.86 6.63 -9.96
N SER A 52 -8.93 5.69 -9.78
CA SER A 52 -7.59 5.83 -10.33
C SER A 52 -7.66 5.86 -11.85
N SER A 53 -7.19 6.96 -12.45
CA SER A 53 -7.13 7.13 -13.91
C SER A 53 -6.15 6.18 -14.59
N ALA A 54 -5.16 5.66 -13.86
CA ALA A 54 -4.12 4.77 -14.35
C ALA A 54 -4.35 3.30 -13.97
N TRP A 55 -5.59 2.89 -13.67
CA TRP A 55 -5.92 1.48 -13.51
C TRP A 55 -5.72 0.72 -14.84
N PRO A 56 -5.05 -0.45 -14.91
CA PRO A 56 -4.41 -1.23 -13.82
C PRO A 56 -2.93 -0.92 -13.65
N LEU A 57 -2.37 -0.05 -14.49
CA LEU A 57 -0.95 0.22 -14.58
C LEU A 57 -0.38 0.74 -13.26
N ALA A 58 -1.09 1.61 -12.54
CA ALA A 58 -0.63 2.17 -11.26
C ALA A 58 -0.38 1.10 -10.18
N PRO A 59 -1.34 0.24 -9.79
CA PRO A 59 -1.08 -0.82 -8.82
C PRO A 59 -0.11 -1.88 -9.36
N GLY A 60 -0.12 -2.17 -10.68
CA GLY A 60 0.84 -3.09 -11.29
C GLY A 60 2.29 -2.59 -11.19
N TRP A 61 2.52 -1.31 -11.46
CA TRP A 61 3.83 -0.67 -11.36
C TRP A 61 4.33 -0.60 -9.91
N LEU A 62 3.44 -0.20 -8.98
CA LEU A 62 3.74 -0.18 -7.55
C LEU A 62 4.17 -1.56 -7.06
N MET A 63 3.45 -2.61 -7.48
CA MET A 63 3.79 -4.00 -7.17
C MET A 63 5.17 -4.37 -7.72
N LEU A 64 5.43 -4.09 -9.00
CA LEU A 64 6.68 -4.44 -9.66
C LEU A 64 7.90 -3.80 -8.99
N ILE A 65 7.85 -2.48 -8.74
CA ILE A 65 8.95 -1.77 -8.07
C ILE A 65 9.15 -2.29 -6.66
N SER A 66 8.07 -2.51 -5.91
CA SER A 66 8.18 -2.97 -4.52
C SER A 66 8.76 -4.38 -4.44
N LEU A 67 8.40 -5.27 -5.37
CA LEU A 67 9.01 -6.60 -5.48
C LEU A 67 10.50 -6.53 -5.84
N LEU A 68 10.86 -5.67 -6.80
CA LEU A 68 12.26 -5.46 -7.18
C LEU A 68 13.09 -4.97 -5.98
N LEU A 69 12.60 -3.95 -5.27
CA LEU A 69 13.30 -3.37 -4.11
C LEU A 69 13.37 -4.35 -2.94
N LEU A 70 12.31 -5.13 -2.71
CA LEU A 70 12.34 -6.22 -1.73
C LEU A 70 13.40 -7.28 -2.11
N GLY A 71 13.49 -7.64 -3.40
CA GLY A 71 14.54 -8.52 -3.92
C GLY A 71 15.94 -7.96 -3.67
N CYS A 72 16.14 -6.66 -3.89
CA CYS A 72 17.39 -5.97 -3.57
C CYS A 72 17.70 -6.02 -2.07
N CYS A 73 16.70 -5.87 -1.19
CA CYS A 73 16.90 -6.02 0.26
C CYS A 73 17.31 -7.44 0.65
N ILE A 74 16.72 -8.47 0.03
CA ILE A 74 17.11 -9.87 0.24
C ILE A 74 18.56 -10.08 -0.21
N ALA A 75 18.91 -9.62 -1.41
CA ALA A 75 20.26 -9.72 -1.95
C ALA A 75 21.29 -9.03 -1.05
N ALA A 76 21.01 -7.79 -0.60
CA ALA A 76 21.87 -7.04 0.32
C ALA A 76 21.95 -7.66 1.73
N GLY A 77 20.89 -8.36 2.17
CA GLY A 77 20.88 -9.12 3.41
C GLY A 77 21.78 -10.36 3.35
N ILE A 78 21.85 -11.02 2.20
CA ILE A 78 22.66 -12.24 1.98
C ILE A 78 24.12 -11.90 1.68
N ASN A 79 24.35 -11.00 0.72
CA ASN A 79 25.67 -10.57 0.28
C ASN A 79 25.74 -9.03 0.33
N PRO A 80 26.20 -8.46 1.46
CA PRO A 80 26.29 -7.01 1.61
C PRO A 80 27.22 -6.39 0.57
N VAL A 81 26.79 -5.25 0.01
CA VAL A 81 27.51 -4.50 -1.02
C VAL A 81 28.92 -4.08 -0.58
N SER A 82 29.14 -3.94 0.73
CA SER A 82 30.44 -3.58 1.30
C SER A 82 31.51 -4.69 1.22
N GLY A 83 31.17 -5.87 0.71
CA GLY A 83 32.07 -7.02 0.69
C GLY A 83 32.15 -7.65 2.09
N GLY A 84 31.44 -8.76 2.25
CA GLY A 84 31.42 -9.55 3.47
C GLY A 84 30.54 -10.76 3.21
N GLY A 85 30.94 -11.95 3.65
CA GLY A 85 30.11 -13.13 3.49
C GLY A 85 28.77 -13.00 4.23
N PHE A 86 27.93 -14.03 4.12
CA PHE A 86 26.67 -14.08 4.84
C PHE A 86 26.89 -13.95 6.36
N THR A 87 26.16 -13.05 7.01
CA THR A 87 26.07 -12.98 8.47
C THR A 87 24.61 -12.91 8.90
N ALA A 88 24.25 -13.65 9.95
CA ALA A 88 22.87 -13.67 10.46
C ALA A 88 22.42 -12.27 10.90
N TYR A 89 23.31 -11.50 11.54
CA TYR A 89 23.03 -10.14 11.97
C TYR A 89 22.61 -9.24 10.79
N ASN A 90 23.38 -9.23 9.70
CA ASN A 90 23.04 -8.44 8.52
C ASN A 90 21.73 -8.90 7.89
N PHE A 91 21.54 -10.21 7.75
CA PHE A 91 20.31 -10.77 7.19
C PHE A 91 19.07 -10.34 7.99
N PHE A 92 19.07 -10.52 9.31
CA PHE A 92 17.93 -10.13 10.15
C PHE A 92 17.76 -8.61 10.19
N GLN A 93 18.83 -7.82 10.15
CA GLN A 93 18.70 -6.36 10.08
C GLN A 93 17.90 -5.90 8.85
N TYR A 94 18.09 -6.55 7.70
CA TYR A 94 17.32 -6.25 6.49
C TYR A 94 15.94 -6.91 6.49
N MET A 95 15.80 -8.14 6.99
CA MET A 95 14.63 -8.99 6.74
C MET A 95 13.67 -9.16 7.92
N ILE A 96 14.03 -8.75 9.15
CA ILE A 96 13.23 -9.04 10.35
C ILE A 96 11.78 -8.60 10.21
N GLY A 97 11.52 -7.43 9.61
CA GLY A 97 10.16 -6.92 9.46
C GLY A 97 9.32 -7.76 8.47
N VAL A 98 9.93 -8.25 7.39
CA VAL A 98 9.26 -9.17 6.44
C VAL A 98 8.94 -10.49 7.12
N LEU A 99 9.88 -11.03 7.90
CA LEU A 99 9.70 -12.29 8.62
C LEU A 99 8.58 -12.19 9.67
N ILE A 100 8.48 -11.06 10.36
CA ILE A 100 7.38 -10.78 11.29
C ILE A 100 6.05 -10.75 10.51
N ILE A 101 5.94 -9.95 9.46
CA ILE A 101 4.71 -9.82 8.68
C ILE A 101 4.28 -11.17 8.09
N ALA A 102 5.17 -11.85 7.38
CA ALA A 102 4.89 -13.13 6.74
C ALA A 102 4.64 -14.23 7.78
N GLY A 103 5.47 -14.31 8.82
CA GLY A 103 5.37 -15.32 9.88
C GLY A 103 4.05 -15.22 10.64
N PHE A 104 3.66 -14.03 11.10
CA PHE A 104 2.38 -13.84 11.77
C PHE A 104 1.18 -14.03 10.83
N THR A 105 1.30 -13.63 9.55
CA THR A 105 0.23 -13.87 8.56
C THR A 105 0.02 -15.36 8.31
N ILE A 106 1.11 -16.13 8.15
CA ILE A 106 1.06 -17.58 7.96
C ILE A 106 0.53 -18.25 9.23
N ALA A 107 1.07 -17.90 10.40
CA ALA A 107 0.60 -18.43 11.68
C ALA A 107 -0.90 -18.19 11.88
N TYR A 108 -1.38 -16.97 11.61
CA TYR A 108 -2.80 -16.64 11.65
C TYR A 108 -3.62 -17.54 10.70
N LYS A 109 -3.17 -17.71 9.45
CA LYS A 109 -3.86 -18.58 8.50
C LYS A 109 -3.85 -20.05 8.89
N LEU A 110 -2.76 -20.56 9.47
CA LEU A 110 -2.65 -21.96 9.89
C LEU A 110 -3.47 -22.25 11.15
N ILE A 111 -3.41 -21.37 12.16
CA ILE A 111 -4.13 -21.52 13.44
C ILE A 111 -5.64 -21.37 13.22
N PHE A 112 -6.07 -20.29 12.58
CA PHE A 112 -7.50 -20.00 12.38
C PHE A 112 -8.08 -20.61 11.11
N ARG A 113 -7.26 -21.26 10.27
CA ARG A 113 -7.67 -21.94 9.03
C ARG A 113 -8.55 -21.07 8.13
N THR A 114 -8.21 -19.78 8.03
CA THR A 114 -9.06 -18.83 7.30
C THR A 114 -9.01 -19.08 5.80
N PRO A 115 -10.17 -19.23 5.12
CA PRO A 115 -10.20 -19.49 3.70
C PRO A 115 -9.70 -18.29 2.90
N TRP A 116 -9.20 -18.55 1.69
CA TRP A 116 -9.01 -17.50 0.70
C TRP A 116 -10.38 -17.00 0.24
N ARG A 117 -10.64 -15.70 0.40
CA ARG A 117 -11.95 -15.12 0.10
C ARG A 117 -12.15 -14.99 -1.41
N ASP A 118 -13.26 -15.53 -1.90
CA ASP A 118 -13.72 -15.38 -3.29
C ASP A 118 -14.15 -13.92 -3.52
N PRO A 119 -13.65 -13.23 -4.57
CA PRO A 119 -14.10 -11.88 -4.94
C PRO A 119 -15.61 -11.74 -5.13
N LYS A 120 -16.33 -12.82 -5.45
CA LYS A 120 -17.80 -12.81 -5.61
C LYS A 120 -18.56 -12.75 -4.28
N LEU A 121 -17.95 -13.22 -3.19
CA LEU A 121 -18.60 -13.41 -1.89
C LEU A 121 -18.16 -12.38 -0.85
N VAL A 122 -17.22 -11.50 -1.20
CA VAL A 122 -16.80 -10.42 -0.31
C VAL A 122 -17.87 -9.34 -0.26
N ASP A 123 -18.15 -8.86 0.95
CA ASP A 123 -19.12 -7.80 1.14
C ASP A 123 -18.51 -6.45 0.76
N CYS A 124 -18.96 -5.90 -0.36
CA CYS A 124 -18.59 -4.55 -0.81
C CYS A 124 -19.71 -3.52 -0.55
N VAL A 125 -20.87 -3.95 -0.05
CA VAL A 125 -22.10 -3.13 -0.02
C VAL A 125 -22.48 -2.74 1.39
N THR A 126 -22.39 -3.65 2.36
CA THR A 126 -22.82 -3.36 3.74
C THR A 126 -21.96 -2.26 4.35
N GLY A 127 -22.62 -1.26 4.93
CA GLY A 127 -21.93 -0.12 5.53
C GLY A 127 -21.35 0.87 4.51
N ARG A 128 -21.62 0.70 3.20
CA ARG A 128 -21.29 1.71 2.20
C ARG A 128 -22.06 2.99 2.51
N ARG A 129 -21.31 4.07 2.71
CA ARG A 129 -21.86 5.40 2.93
C ARG A 129 -22.13 6.06 1.58
N ILE A 130 -23.40 6.18 1.23
CA ILE A 130 -23.85 6.96 0.09
C ILE A 130 -23.82 8.44 0.50
N LEU A 131 -23.38 9.33 -0.39
CA LEU A 131 -23.39 10.76 -0.14
C LEU A 131 -24.83 11.27 0.05
N SER A 132 -25.05 12.02 1.12
CA SER A 132 -26.31 12.73 1.35
C SER A 132 -26.48 13.90 0.39
N VAL A 133 -27.71 14.39 0.23
CA VAL A 133 -28.02 15.53 -0.66
C VAL A 133 -27.25 16.78 -0.21
N GLU A 134 -27.12 16.98 1.10
CA GLU A 134 -26.38 18.07 1.71
C GLU A 134 -24.89 18.02 1.33
N GLU A 135 -24.28 16.83 1.39
CA GLU A 135 -22.87 16.64 1.00
C GLU A 135 -22.65 16.83 -0.50
N ILE A 136 -23.59 16.37 -1.33
CA ILE A 136 -23.54 16.60 -2.78
C ILE A 136 -23.59 18.10 -3.07
N ASN A 137 -24.47 18.85 -2.41
CA ASN A 137 -24.56 20.30 -2.58
C ASN A 137 -23.26 21.00 -2.15
N GLN A 138 -22.66 20.59 -1.03
CA GLN A 138 -21.37 21.12 -0.58
C GLN A 138 -20.24 20.83 -1.59
N LEU A 139 -20.20 19.62 -2.13
CA LEU A 139 -19.24 19.25 -3.16
C LEU A 139 -19.48 20.03 -4.45
N ASP A 140 -20.73 20.18 -4.89
CA ASP A 140 -21.09 20.99 -6.06
C ASP A 140 -20.62 22.44 -5.90
N GLU A 141 -20.86 23.07 -4.74
CA GLU A 141 -20.36 24.41 -4.42
C GLU A 141 -18.84 24.49 -4.44
N TYR A 142 -18.17 23.50 -3.85
CA TYR A 142 -16.72 23.41 -3.84
C TYR A 142 -16.14 23.25 -5.25
N TYR A 143 -16.69 22.36 -6.06
CA TYR A 143 -16.22 22.08 -7.43
C TYR A 143 -16.57 23.20 -8.42
N LYS A 144 -17.55 24.08 -8.13
CA LYS A 144 -17.80 25.33 -8.87
C LYS A 144 -16.67 26.35 -8.74
N MET A 145 -15.83 26.26 -7.70
CA MET A 145 -14.69 27.16 -7.52
C MET A 145 -13.56 26.91 -8.54
N SER A 146 -12.88 27.99 -8.95
CA SER A 146 -11.72 27.88 -9.84
C SER A 146 -10.62 27.00 -9.21
N LYS A 147 -9.90 26.22 -10.05
CA LYS A 147 -8.87 25.27 -9.58
C LYS A 147 -7.81 25.94 -8.69
N TRP A 148 -7.41 27.17 -9.03
CA TRP A 148 -6.46 27.96 -8.24
C TRP A 148 -6.99 28.33 -6.86
N ARG A 149 -8.26 28.75 -6.76
CA ARG A 149 -8.88 29.07 -5.46
C ARG A 149 -8.96 27.85 -4.55
N ARG A 150 -9.27 26.68 -5.11
CA ARG A 150 -9.26 25.40 -4.37
C ARG A 150 -7.87 25.03 -3.88
N PHE A 151 -6.85 25.18 -4.73
CA PHE A 151 -5.47 24.93 -4.32
C PHE A 151 -5.04 25.85 -3.16
N LEU A 152 -5.32 27.14 -3.25
CA LEU A 152 -4.98 28.10 -2.20
C LEU A 152 -5.69 27.80 -0.86
N ALA A 153 -6.92 27.28 -0.90
CA ALA A 153 -7.64 26.87 0.31
C ALA A 153 -6.91 25.76 1.09
N TYR A 154 -6.18 24.86 0.42
CA TYR A 154 -5.35 23.85 1.09
C TYR A 154 -4.04 24.41 1.64
N VAL A 155 -3.49 25.45 1.00
CA VAL A 155 -2.21 26.06 1.43
C VAL A 155 -2.40 26.98 2.63
N GLN A 156 -3.59 27.57 2.83
CA GLN A 156 -3.90 28.45 3.96
C GLN A 156 -4.12 27.73 5.30
N LEU A 157 -4.27 26.40 5.29
CA LEU A 157 -4.52 25.58 6.49
C LEU A 157 -3.23 25.05 7.14
N TRP A 158 -2.08 25.66 6.85
CA TRP A 158 -0.79 25.30 7.42
C TRP A 158 -0.09 26.50 8.06
#